data_AF-A0A315WG97-F1
#
_entry.id   AF-A0A315WG97-F1
#
_cell.length_a   1.000
_cell.length_b   1.000
_cell.length_c   1.000
_cell.angle_alpha   90.00
_cell.angle_beta   90.00
_cell.angle_gamma   90.00
#
_symmetry.space_group_name_H-M   'P 1'
#
loop_
_entity.id
_entity.type
_entity.pdbx_description
1 polymer ?
#
loop_
_entity_poly.entity_id
_entity_poly.type
_entity_poly.pdbx_seq_one_letter_code
_entity_poly.pdbx_strand_id
1 'polypeptide(L)'
;SLVLSVAATWLEKEKKDLIVAKEAYMAENCPAPNLSGDQATLMETCKKLHALIDKVDEERYDLEAKVGKADKEIEELKIKVVDLAGVKKPALKKGKENDIEPQASTEDLFLQSLMLQIATKWLEEEKKSIAAAKEVYLAENCPPPDLNGDMDALTEICKQLHAAIDKIDEARYDAEAKVQKADKEVEDLKLKVVDLAGVKKPALKKVRMSADAMLKALLGSKHTVNMDLRANLKQVKKETKEEPTEAIGDWRKNIEDKADRKKMKCILES
;
A
#
# COMPACT_ATOMS: atom_id res chain seq x y z
N SER A 1 -3.24 -28.20 27.55
CA SER A 1 -1.86 -28.59 27.90
C SER A 1 -1.38 -27.65 28.97
N LEU A 2 -0.76 -28.15 30.05
CA LEU A 2 -0.24 -27.36 31.17
C LEU A 2 0.77 -26.28 30.72
N VAL A 3 1.42 -26.51 29.58
CA VAL A 3 2.31 -25.55 28.90
C VAL A 3 1.57 -24.31 28.39
N LEU A 4 0.36 -24.47 27.85
CA LEU A 4 -0.43 -23.35 27.32
C LEU A 4 -0.99 -22.46 28.44
N SER A 5 -1.40 -23.06 29.57
CA SER A 5 -1.86 -22.29 30.72
C SER A 5 -0.73 -21.51 31.37
N VAL A 6 0.48 -22.09 31.45
CA VAL A 6 1.67 -21.37 31.91
C VAL A 6 1.98 -20.22 30.94
N ALA A 7 2.05 -20.45 29.63
CA ALA A 7 2.29 -19.38 28.65
C ALA A 7 1.29 -18.20 28.76
N ALA A 8 0.00 -18.48 28.97
CA ALA A 8 -1.01 -17.44 29.16
C ALA A 8 -0.74 -16.57 30.41
N THR A 9 -0.35 -17.17 31.54
CA THR A 9 -0.03 -16.42 32.77
C THR A 9 1.20 -15.53 32.63
N TRP A 10 2.21 -15.97 31.85
CA TRP A 10 3.39 -15.16 31.56
C TRP A 10 3.04 -13.94 30.69
N LEU A 11 2.20 -14.13 29.67
CA LEU A 11 1.71 -13.04 28.81
C LEU A 11 0.87 -12.02 29.59
N GLU A 12 0.02 -12.47 30.53
CA GLU A 12 -0.73 -11.55 31.39
C GLU A 12 0.18 -10.75 32.33
N LYS A 13 1.23 -11.37 32.86
CA LYS A 13 2.21 -10.70 33.70
C LYS A 13 3.00 -9.66 32.90
N GLU A 14 3.48 -10.02 31.72
CA GLU A 14 4.22 -9.12 30.84
C GLU A 14 3.40 -7.90 30.41
N LYS A 15 2.10 -8.08 30.14
CA LYS A 15 1.17 -6.96 29.89
C LYS A 15 1.06 -6.00 31.07
N LYS A 16 1.01 -6.53 32.31
CA LYS A 16 0.98 -5.70 33.52
C LYS A 16 2.29 -4.95 33.71
N ASP A 17 3.42 -5.63 33.51
CA ASP A 17 4.74 -5.03 33.63
C ASP A 17 4.97 -3.92 32.58
N LEU A 18 4.44 -4.08 31.36
CA LEU A 18 4.44 -3.04 30.32
C LEU A 18 3.61 -1.80 30.69
N ILE A 19 2.45 -1.99 31.31
CA ILE A 19 1.61 -0.87 31.79
C ILE A 19 2.35 -0.09 32.87
N VAL A 20 2.92 -0.80 33.85
CA VAL A 20 3.71 -0.17 34.93
C VAL A 20 4.94 0.55 34.38
N ALA A 21 5.64 -0.05 33.41
CA ALA A 21 6.78 0.59 32.74
C ALA A 21 6.35 1.85 31.96
N LYS A 22 5.20 1.81 31.29
CA LYS A 22 4.63 2.97 30.59
C LYS A 22 4.25 4.08 31.58
N GLU A 23 3.61 3.75 32.69
CA GLU A 23 3.25 4.72 33.73
C GLU A 23 4.49 5.36 34.37
N ALA A 24 5.53 4.57 34.66
CA ALA A 24 6.81 5.07 35.17
C ALA A 24 7.51 6.01 34.15
N TYR A 25 7.52 5.63 32.87
CA TYR A 25 8.07 6.45 31.80
C TYR A 25 7.30 7.77 31.62
N MET A 26 5.97 7.73 31.68
CA MET A 26 5.12 8.92 31.60
C MET A 26 5.33 9.85 32.80
N ALA A 27 5.53 9.30 34.01
CA ALA A 27 5.80 10.09 35.21
C ALA A 27 7.18 10.79 35.17
N GLU A 28 8.19 10.16 34.58
CA GLU A 28 9.55 10.72 34.48
C GLU A 28 9.68 11.75 33.35
N ASN A 29 8.98 11.53 32.22
CA ASN A 29 9.13 12.36 31.01
C ASN A 29 8.01 13.40 30.82
N CYS A 30 6.86 13.25 31.47
CA CYS A 30 5.73 14.17 31.40
C CYS A 30 5.22 14.57 32.81
N PRO A 31 6.01 15.31 33.60
CA PRO A 31 5.52 15.86 34.86
C PRO A 31 4.43 16.90 34.60
N ALA A 32 3.40 16.91 35.45
CA ALA A 32 2.30 17.86 35.34
C ALA A 32 2.84 19.31 35.37
N PRO A 33 2.54 20.15 34.36
CA PRO A 33 3.05 21.51 34.32
C PRO A 33 2.48 22.32 35.49
N ASN A 34 3.35 23.04 36.20
CA ASN A 34 2.94 23.92 37.29
C ASN A 34 2.26 25.18 36.70
N LEU A 35 0.96 25.33 36.96
CA LEU A 35 0.13 26.43 36.46
C LEU A 35 0.12 27.66 37.37
N SER A 36 0.87 27.67 38.48
CA SER A 36 0.95 28.84 39.37
C SER A 36 2.19 29.70 39.06
N GLY A 37 1.99 30.86 38.41
CA GLY A 37 3.05 31.85 38.13
C GLY A 37 2.56 33.05 37.31
N ASP A 38 3.36 34.12 37.26
CA ASP A 38 3.10 35.35 36.50
C ASP A 38 2.93 35.08 34.99
N GLN A 39 2.18 35.90 34.25
CA GLN A 39 1.83 35.69 32.83
C GLN A 39 3.03 35.37 31.91
N ALA A 40 4.20 35.97 32.19
CA ALA A 40 5.44 35.69 31.45
C ALA A 40 5.94 34.25 31.66
N THR A 41 5.85 33.74 32.89
CA THR A 41 6.24 32.36 33.23
C THR A 41 5.31 31.34 32.58
N LEU A 42 4.00 31.65 32.52
CA LEU A 42 3.00 30.79 31.88
C LEU A 42 3.25 30.68 30.36
N MET A 43 3.51 31.80 29.69
CA MET A 43 3.89 31.82 28.27
C MET A 43 5.17 31.03 27.98
N GLU A 44 6.15 31.09 28.88
CA GLU A 44 7.38 30.32 28.74
C GLU A 44 7.16 28.81 28.96
N THR A 45 6.28 28.43 29.89
CA THR A 45 5.86 27.03 30.05
C THR A 45 5.09 26.51 28.83
N CYS A 46 4.19 27.31 28.24
CA CYS A 46 3.47 26.93 27.02
C CYS A 46 4.42 26.73 25.83
N LYS A 47 5.42 27.60 25.66
CA LYS A 47 6.44 27.43 24.61
C LYS A 47 7.27 26.17 24.80
N LYS A 48 7.67 25.87 26.04
CA LYS A 48 8.41 24.64 26.38
C LYS A 48 7.57 23.39 26.15
N LEU A 49 6.28 23.42 26.50
CA LEU A 49 5.34 22.33 26.23
C LEU A 49 5.15 22.10 24.72
N HIS A 50 5.02 23.17 23.93
CA HIS A 50 4.88 23.04 22.48
C HIS A 50 6.12 22.39 21.85
N ALA A 51 7.32 22.82 22.24
CA ALA A 51 8.56 22.23 21.76
C ALA A 51 8.75 20.76 22.19
N LEU A 52 8.24 20.39 23.37
CA LEU A 52 8.22 18.99 23.82
C LEU A 52 7.22 18.16 23.02
N ILE A 53 6.05 18.70 22.69
CA ILE A 53 5.05 18.04 21.84
C ILE A 53 5.64 17.77 20.45
N ASP A 54 6.28 18.76 19.82
CA ASP A 54 6.91 18.60 18.50
C ASP A 54 7.98 17.51 18.52
N LYS A 55 8.79 17.45 19.59
CA LYS A 55 9.84 16.45 19.73
C LYS A 55 9.26 15.04 19.96
N VAL A 56 8.23 14.93 20.79
CA VAL A 56 7.54 13.65 21.06
C VAL A 56 6.81 13.14 19.80
N ASP A 57 6.25 14.05 18.99
CA ASP A 57 5.59 13.71 17.73
C ASP A 57 6.57 13.16 16.69
N GLU A 58 7.76 13.76 16.55
CA GLU A 58 8.84 13.25 15.70
C GLU A 58 9.36 11.89 16.21
N GLU A 59 9.61 11.76 17.51
CA GLU A 59 10.03 10.48 18.12
C GLU A 59 8.97 9.39 17.95
N ARG A 60 7.67 9.72 18.04
CA ARG A 60 6.56 8.81 17.76
C ARG A 60 6.57 8.36 16.30
N TYR A 61 6.73 9.29 15.35
CA TYR A 61 6.72 8.98 13.92
C TYR A 61 7.87 8.04 13.54
N ASP A 62 9.06 8.27 14.08
CA ASP A 62 10.23 7.41 13.90
C ASP A 62 10.05 6.01 14.49
N LEU A 63 9.44 5.91 15.68
CA LEU A 63 9.13 4.63 16.31
C LEU A 63 8.04 3.88 15.55
N GLU A 64 6.99 4.55 15.10
CA GLU A 64 5.90 3.97 14.31
C GLU A 64 6.41 3.40 12.98
N ALA A 65 7.34 4.10 12.32
CA ALA A 65 8.01 3.61 11.12
C ALA A 65 8.86 2.35 11.38
N LYS A 66 9.48 2.22 12.56
CA LYS A 66 10.25 1.03 12.97
C LYS A 66 9.33 -0.15 13.31
N VAL A 67 8.28 0.09 14.08
CA VAL A 67 7.28 -0.94 14.43
C VAL A 67 6.60 -1.46 13.16
N GLY A 68 6.18 -0.58 12.25
CA GLY A 68 5.57 -0.99 10.98
C GLY A 68 6.49 -1.80 10.05
N LYS A 69 7.82 -1.68 10.17
CA LYS A 69 8.77 -2.58 9.48
C LYS A 69 8.84 -3.94 10.15
N ALA A 70 8.90 -3.98 11.48
CA ALA A 70 8.90 -5.21 12.25
C ALA A 70 7.59 -5.99 12.05
N ASP A 71 6.44 -5.33 12.00
CA ASP A 71 5.14 -5.99 11.77
C ASP A 71 5.07 -6.64 10.38
N LYS A 72 5.61 -5.99 9.34
CA LYS A 72 5.70 -6.58 8.00
C LYS A 72 6.59 -7.81 7.97
N GLU A 73 7.71 -7.79 8.69
CA GLU A 73 8.61 -8.93 8.83
C GLU A 73 7.93 -10.08 9.59
N ILE A 74 7.19 -9.76 10.67
CA ILE A 74 6.40 -10.74 11.43
C ILE A 74 5.32 -11.36 10.54
N GLU A 75 4.61 -10.58 9.73
CA GLU A 75 3.61 -11.11 8.79
C GLU A 75 4.25 -11.99 7.71
N GLU A 76 5.41 -11.61 7.17
CA GLU A 76 6.16 -12.46 6.24
C GLU A 76 6.61 -13.79 6.89
N LEU A 77 7.07 -13.73 8.14
CA LEU A 77 7.45 -14.91 8.91
C LEU A 77 6.24 -15.78 9.26
N LYS A 78 5.09 -15.20 9.61
CA LYS A 78 3.83 -15.93 9.83
C LYS A 78 3.41 -16.69 8.57
N ILE A 79 3.47 -16.05 7.40
CA ILE A 79 3.18 -16.69 6.11
C ILE A 79 4.11 -17.90 5.90
N LYS A 80 5.43 -17.71 6.09
CA LYS A 80 6.42 -18.81 6.00
C LYS A 80 6.16 -19.94 7.00
N VAL A 81 5.72 -19.63 8.22
CA VAL A 81 5.39 -20.63 9.26
C VAL A 81 4.10 -21.39 8.91
N VAL A 82 3.10 -20.72 8.33
CA VAL A 82 1.87 -21.38 7.83
C VAL A 82 2.19 -22.33 6.67
N ASP A 83 3.07 -21.91 5.76
CA ASP A 83 3.56 -22.75 4.65
C ASP A 83 4.34 -23.99 5.15
N LEU A 84 5.13 -23.85 6.21
CA LEU A 84 5.86 -24.96 6.85
C LEU A 84 4.94 -25.89 7.67
N ALA A 85 3.92 -25.35 8.35
CA ALA A 85 2.97 -26.11 9.15
C ALA A 85 1.95 -26.90 8.31
N GLY A 86 1.86 -26.63 7.00
CA GLY A 86 0.93 -27.25 6.05
C GLY A 86 1.17 -28.73 5.71
N VAL A 87 2.23 -29.38 6.20
CA VAL A 87 2.52 -30.79 5.86
C VAL A 87 1.92 -31.77 6.89
N LYS A 88 0.60 -31.87 6.95
CA LYS A 88 -0.07 -33.11 7.39
C LYS A 88 -0.31 -33.99 6.16
N LYS A 89 0.54 -35.01 5.96
CA LYS A 89 0.41 -36.02 4.89
C LYS A 89 -1.02 -36.59 4.82
N PRO A 90 -1.76 -36.42 3.71
CA PRO A 90 -2.96 -37.20 3.44
C PRO A 90 -2.60 -38.48 2.66
N ALA A 91 -3.28 -39.58 2.98
CA ALA A 91 -3.20 -40.83 2.25
C ALA A 91 -3.65 -40.65 0.78
N LEU A 92 -2.89 -41.25 -0.15
CA LEU A 92 -3.19 -41.32 -1.57
C LEU A 92 -4.52 -42.05 -1.80
N LYS A 93 -5.59 -41.31 -2.12
CA LYS A 93 -6.78 -41.92 -2.75
C LYS A 93 -6.55 -41.95 -4.27
N LYS A 94 -6.65 -43.15 -4.83
CA LYS A 94 -6.63 -43.44 -6.27
C LYS A 94 -7.60 -42.52 -7.02
N GLY A 95 -7.17 -42.10 -8.20
CA GLY A 95 -7.78 -41.05 -8.99
C GLY A 95 -9.26 -41.25 -9.29
N LYS A 96 -9.95 -40.11 -9.33
CA LYS A 96 -10.96 -39.86 -10.35
C LYS A 96 -10.56 -38.63 -11.13
N GLU A 97 -10.86 -38.76 -12.40
CA GLU A 97 -10.44 -38.05 -13.58
C GLU A 97 -11.38 -36.85 -13.83
N ASN A 98 -10.81 -35.78 -14.37
CA ASN A 98 -11.47 -34.62 -15.00
C ASN A 98 -12.22 -33.60 -14.12
N ASP A 99 -11.48 -32.70 -13.48
CA ASP A 99 -11.91 -31.31 -13.27
C ASP A 99 -10.92 -30.40 -14.02
N ILE A 100 -11.10 -30.26 -15.33
CA ILE A 100 -10.47 -29.17 -16.09
C ILE A 100 -11.38 -27.97 -15.89
N GLU A 101 -10.96 -27.01 -15.05
CA GLU A 101 -11.60 -25.69 -14.99
C GLU A 101 -11.70 -25.13 -16.42
N PRO A 102 -12.88 -24.65 -16.86
CA PRO A 102 -13.00 -24.06 -18.19
C PRO A 102 -12.03 -22.88 -18.27
N GLN A 103 -11.08 -22.95 -19.20
CA GLN A 103 -10.18 -21.83 -19.45
C GLN A 103 -11.02 -20.67 -19.99
N ALA A 104 -11.03 -19.55 -19.27
CA ALA A 104 -11.67 -18.32 -19.71
C ALA A 104 -11.17 -17.97 -21.13
N SER A 105 -12.08 -17.62 -22.03
CA SER A 105 -11.72 -17.29 -23.40
C SER A 105 -10.83 -16.04 -23.43
N THR A 106 -10.07 -15.85 -24.51
CA THR A 106 -9.24 -14.63 -24.69
C THR A 106 -10.08 -13.35 -24.64
N GLU A 107 -11.34 -13.44 -25.06
CA GLU A 107 -12.31 -12.35 -24.98
C GLU A 107 -12.72 -12.09 -23.52
N ASP A 108 -13.04 -13.14 -22.74
CA ASP A 108 -13.39 -13.00 -21.32
C ASP A 108 -12.26 -12.35 -20.51
N LEU A 109 -11.01 -12.75 -20.75
CA LEU A 109 -9.84 -12.16 -20.09
C LEU A 109 -9.62 -10.70 -20.48
N PHE A 110 -9.84 -10.36 -21.75
CA PHE A 110 -9.76 -8.98 -22.22
C PHE A 110 -10.83 -8.09 -21.59
N LEU A 111 -12.08 -8.56 -21.55
CA LEU A 111 -13.17 -7.86 -20.87
C LEU A 111 -12.91 -7.72 -19.37
N GLN A 112 -12.46 -8.78 -18.69
CA GLN A 112 -12.14 -8.72 -17.26
C GLN A 112 -11.05 -7.68 -16.96
N SER A 113 -10.01 -7.63 -17.79
CA SER A 113 -8.94 -6.62 -17.68
C SER A 113 -9.49 -5.20 -17.85
N LEU A 114 -10.33 -4.98 -18.86
CA LEU A 114 -10.95 -3.67 -19.11
C LEU A 114 -11.86 -3.24 -17.95
N MET A 115 -12.66 -4.17 -17.41
CA MET A 115 -13.53 -3.91 -16.25
C MET A 115 -12.70 -3.54 -15.01
N LEU A 116 -11.60 -4.24 -14.75
CA LEU A 116 -10.70 -3.91 -13.63
C LEU A 116 -10.03 -2.55 -13.81
N GLN A 117 -9.65 -2.17 -15.04
CA GLN A 117 -9.11 -0.84 -15.32
C GLN A 117 -10.13 0.26 -15.05
N ILE A 118 -11.39 0.07 -15.44
CA ILE A 118 -12.47 1.03 -15.16
C ILE A 118 -12.75 1.10 -13.66
N ALA A 119 -12.86 -0.04 -12.98
CA ALA A 119 -13.07 -0.10 -11.53
C ALA A 119 -11.95 0.60 -10.75
N THR A 120 -10.70 0.44 -11.18
CA THR A 120 -9.55 1.14 -10.58
C THR A 120 -9.68 2.65 -10.71
N LYS A 121 -10.09 3.14 -11.89
CA LYS A 121 -10.33 4.59 -12.09
C LYS A 121 -11.44 5.12 -11.20
N TRP A 122 -12.55 4.38 -11.07
CA TRP A 122 -13.66 4.78 -10.19
C TRP A 122 -13.24 4.81 -8.72
N LEU A 123 -12.43 3.84 -8.26
CA LEU A 123 -11.88 3.86 -6.90
C LEU A 123 -10.94 5.04 -6.65
N GLU A 124 -10.15 5.45 -7.64
CA GLU A 124 -9.30 6.64 -7.54
C GLU A 124 -10.12 7.94 -7.50
N GLU A 125 -11.18 8.03 -8.29
CA GLU A 125 -12.10 9.16 -8.31
C GLU A 125 -12.88 9.28 -6.99
N GLU A 126 -13.38 8.15 -6.48
CA GLU A 126 -14.06 8.09 -5.18
C GLU A 126 -13.13 8.52 -4.04
N LYS A 127 -11.88 8.06 -4.02
CA LYS A 127 -10.88 8.50 -3.02
C LYS A 127 -10.68 10.02 -3.04
N LYS A 128 -10.61 10.62 -4.23
CA LYS A 128 -10.51 12.08 -4.38
C LYS A 128 -11.77 12.79 -3.90
N SER A 129 -12.94 12.26 -4.23
CA SER A 129 -14.23 12.81 -3.78
C SER A 129 -14.37 12.74 -2.26
N ILE A 130 -13.99 11.63 -1.63
CA ILE A 130 -13.99 11.46 -0.16
C ILE A 130 -13.01 12.44 0.50
N ALA A 131 -11.81 12.63 -0.06
CA ALA A 131 -10.85 13.60 0.45
C ALA A 131 -11.40 15.04 0.37
N ALA A 132 -11.98 15.42 -0.77
CA ALA A 132 -12.60 16.73 -0.95
C ALA A 132 -13.79 16.93 0.00
N ALA A 133 -14.65 15.92 0.15
CA ALA A 133 -15.77 15.97 1.10
C ALA A 133 -15.29 16.10 2.55
N LYS A 134 -14.17 15.45 2.92
CA LYS A 134 -13.53 15.60 4.22
C LYS A 134 -13.01 17.02 4.43
N GLU A 135 -12.37 17.63 3.44
CA GLU A 135 -11.89 19.01 3.51
C GLU A 135 -13.05 20.00 3.68
N VAL A 136 -14.14 19.83 2.93
CA VAL A 136 -15.36 20.64 3.06
C VAL A 136 -15.96 20.49 4.46
N TYR A 137 -16.09 19.25 4.95
CA TYR A 137 -16.61 18.99 6.29
C TYR A 137 -15.74 19.63 7.39
N LEU A 138 -14.41 19.54 7.27
CA LEU A 138 -13.49 20.16 8.23
C LEU A 138 -13.55 21.69 8.18
N ALA A 139 -13.69 22.28 6.99
CA ALA A 139 -13.84 23.73 6.86
C ALA A 139 -15.13 24.26 7.51
N GLU A 140 -16.23 23.50 7.43
CA GLU A 140 -17.51 23.87 8.05
C GLU A 140 -17.53 23.65 9.56
N ASN A 141 -16.97 22.53 10.04
CA ASN A 141 -17.07 22.12 11.45
C ASN A 141 -15.90 22.59 12.33
N CYS A 142 -14.76 22.91 11.73
CA CYS A 142 -13.57 23.36 12.45
C CYS A 142 -12.85 24.48 11.66
N PRO A 143 -13.48 25.67 11.51
CA PRO A 143 -12.80 26.81 10.93
C PRO A 143 -11.62 27.25 11.82
N PRO A 144 -10.58 27.87 11.24
CA PRO A 144 -9.48 28.42 12.02
C PRO A 144 -10.01 29.41 13.06
N PRO A 145 -9.65 29.25 14.36
CA PRO A 145 -10.12 30.17 15.39
C PRO A 145 -9.56 31.57 15.12
N ASP A 146 -10.40 32.59 15.27
CA ASP A 146 -9.95 33.99 15.17
C ASP A 146 -9.16 34.36 16.42
N LEU A 147 -7.88 34.68 16.21
CA LEU A 147 -6.96 35.07 17.28
C LEU A 147 -6.86 36.60 17.42
N ASN A 148 -7.63 37.36 16.64
CA ASN A 148 -7.67 38.81 16.77
C ASN A 148 -8.70 39.22 17.82
N GLY A 149 -8.23 39.58 19.01
CA GLY A 149 -9.11 40.03 20.07
C GLY A 149 -8.40 40.56 21.31
N ASP A 150 -9.21 41.12 22.20
CA ASP A 150 -8.89 41.41 23.59
C ASP A 150 -8.49 40.11 24.33
N MET A 151 -7.67 40.22 25.39
CA MET A 151 -7.32 39.12 26.29
C MET A 151 -8.55 38.38 26.83
N ASP A 152 -9.62 39.10 27.19
CA ASP A 152 -10.86 38.50 27.68
C ASP A 152 -11.55 37.66 26.59
N ALA A 153 -11.55 38.15 25.34
CA ALA A 153 -12.10 37.42 24.20
C ALA A 153 -11.29 36.15 23.87
N LEU A 154 -9.95 36.24 23.91
CA LEU A 154 -9.08 35.08 23.70
C LEU A 154 -9.27 34.01 24.80
N THR A 155 -9.41 34.43 26.05
CA THR A 155 -9.62 33.52 27.18
C THR A 155 -10.95 32.78 27.05
N GLU A 156 -12.00 33.46 26.58
CA GLU A 156 -13.30 32.86 26.36
C GLU A 156 -13.27 31.83 25.20
N ILE A 157 -12.60 32.15 24.09
CA ILE A 157 -12.40 31.21 22.98
C ILE A 157 -11.65 29.96 23.45
N CYS A 158 -10.58 30.11 24.24
CA CYS A 158 -9.84 28.98 24.80
C CYS A 158 -10.71 28.06 25.67
N LYS A 159 -11.60 28.62 26.50
CA LYS A 159 -12.53 27.83 27.32
C LYS A 159 -13.56 27.09 26.47
N GLN A 160 -14.09 27.75 25.43
CA GLN A 160 -15.04 27.16 24.50
C GLN A 160 -14.42 26.02 23.70
N LEU A 161 -13.18 26.18 23.21
CA LEU A 161 -12.43 25.12 22.54
C LEU A 161 -12.19 23.93 23.47
N HIS A 162 -11.80 24.17 24.72
CA HIS A 162 -11.62 23.08 25.70
C HIS A 162 -12.90 22.28 25.93
N ALA A 163 -14.03 22.95 26.13
CA ALA A 163 -15.32 22.28 26.31
C ALA A 163 -15.79 21.55 25.03
N ALA A 164 -15.44 22.06 23.85
CA ALA A 164 -15.73 21.41 22.58
C ALA A 164 -14.87 20.15 22.38
N ILE A 165 -13.58 20.19 22.76
CA ILE A 165 -12.68 19.03 22.70
C ILE A 165 -13.24 17.86 23.51
N ASP A 166 -13.68 18.09 24.74
CA ASP A 166 -14.23 17.03 25.59
C ASP A 166 -15.43 16.33 24.93
N LYS A 167 -16.35 17.11 24.35
CA LYS A 167 -17.53 16.58 23.64
C LYS A 167 -17.17 15.84 22.37
N ILE A 168 -16.19 16.35 21.61
CA ILE A 168 -15.73 15.73 20.37
C ILE A 168 -15.01 14.43 20.67
N ASP A 169 -14.19 14.36 21.72
CA ASP A 169 -13.50 13.13 22.11
C ASP A 169 -14.46 12.06 22.60
N GLU A 170 -15.50 12.44 23.36
CA GLU A 170 -16.59 11.51 23.72
C GLU A 170 -17.29 10.95 22.46
N ALA A 171 -17.66 11.81 21.51
CA ALA A 171 -18.26 11.37 20.25
C ALA A 171 -17.32 10.50 19.41
N ARG A 172 -16.02 10.81 19.40
CA ARG A 172 -14.96 10.01 18.74
C ARG A 172 -14.87 8.63 19.39
N TYR A 173 -14.87 8.56 20.71
CA TYR A 173 -14.81 7.31 21.47
C TYR A 173 -16.02 6.41 21.16
N ASP A 174 -17.23 6.98 21.14
CA ASP A 174 -18.45 6.25 20.78
C ASP A 174 -18.44 5.74 19.33
N ALA A 175 -17.95 6.57 18.40
CA ALA A 175 -17.79 6.17 17.00
C ALA A 175 -16.77 5.03 16.85
N GLU A 176 -15.63 5.13 17.53
CA GLU A 176 -14.58 4.10 17.54
C GLU A 176 -15.12 2.78 18.10
N ALA A 177 -15.86 2.83 19.22
CA ALA A 177 -16.49 1.64 19.80
C ALA A 177 -17.50 0.97 18.86
N LYS A 178 -18.23 1.74 18.05
CA LYS A 178 -19.14 1.19 17.02
C LYS A 178 -18.38 0.54 15.87
N VAL A 179 -17.31 1.17 15.39
CA VAL A 179 -16.44 0.61 14.34
C VAL A 179 -15.81 -0.70 14.80
N GLN A 180 -15.24 -0.74 16.01
CA GLN A 180 -14.64 -1.96 16.56
C GLN A 180 -15.65 -3.12 16.70
N LYS A 181 -16.93 -2.82 17.01
CA LYS A 181 -17.98 -3.85 17.04
C LYS A 181 -18.28 -4.38 15.64
N ALA A 182 -18.38 -3.48 14.65
CA ALA A 182 -18.60 -3.86 13.26
C ALA A 182 -17.41 -4.66 12.70
N ASP A 183 -16.17 -4.29 13.03
CA ASP A 183 -14.97 -5.02 12.59
C ASP A 183 -14.95 -6.44 13.15
N LYS A 184 -15.26 -6.62 14.43
CA LYS A 184 -15.40 -7.95 15.05
C LYS A 184 -16.47 -8.79 14.38
N GLU A 185 -17.63 -8.19 14.08
CA GLU A 185 -18.69 -8.89 13.34
C GLU A 185 -18.23 -9.29 11.93
N VAL A 186 -17.54 -8.41 11.22
CA VAL A 186 -16.96 -8.69 9.91
C VAL A 186 -15.91 -9.80 9.97
N GLU A 187 -15.07 -9.83 10.99
CA GLU A 187 -14.09 -10.90 11.22
C GLU A 187 -14.77 -12.25 11.49
N ASP A 188 -15.77 -12.27 12.36
CA ASP A 188 -16.56 -13.47 12.65
C ASP A 188 -17.28 -13.98 11.38
N LEU A 189 -17.84 -13.07 10.58
CA LEU A 189 -18.48 -13.42 9.30
C LEU A 189 -17.47 -13.93 8.28
N LYS A 190 -16.29 -13.32 8.17
CA LYS A 190 -15.20 -13.81 7.30
C LYS A 190 -14.77 -15.22 7.69
N LEU A 191 -14.62 -15.50 8.99
CA LEU A 191 -14.27 -16.84 9.48
C LEU A 191 -15.37 -17.85 9.13
N LYS A 192 -16.65 -17.51 9.37
CA LYS A 192 -17.79 -18.37 8.98
C LYS A 192 -17.82 -18.64 7.47
N VAL A 193 -17.51 -17.64 6.64
CA VAL A 193 -17.42 -17.82 5.18
C VAL A 193 -16.30 -18.80 4.82
N VAL A 194 -15.14 -18.71 5.46
CA VAL A 194 -14.03 -19.65 5.24
C VAL A 194 -14.40 -21.07 5.69
N ASP A 195 -15.06 -21.21 6.84
CA ASP A 195 -15.52 -22.50 7.36
C ASP A 195 -16.57 -23.16 6.45
N LEU A 196 -17.55 -22.37 5.98
CA LEU A 196 -18.62 -22.81 5.07
C LEU A 196 -18.10 -23.10 3.66
N ALA A 197 -17.16 -22.31 3.14
CA ALA A 197 -16.51 -22.57 1.86
C ALA A 197 -15.70 -23.87 1.88
N GLY A 198 -15.34 -24.36 3.08
CA GLY A 198 -14.46 -25.48 3.30
C GLY A 198 -13.04 -25.15 2.86
N VAL A 199 -12.03 -25.63 3.60
CA VAL A 199 -10.63 -25.53 3.16
C VAL A 199 -10.50 -26.29 1.83
N LYS A 200 -10.55 -25.57 0.70
CA LYS A 200 -10.12 -26.08 -0.60
C LYS A 200 -8.65 -26.43 -0.44
N LYS A 201 -8.35 -27.68 -0.07
CA LYS A 201 -7.00 -28.22 -0.21
C LYS A 201 -6.59 -27.93 -1.64
N PRO A 202 -5.50 -27.21 -1.90
CA PRO A 202 -4.98 -27.10 -3.25
C PRO A 202 -4.82 -28.53 -3.75
N ALA A 203 -5.61 -28.93 -4.75
CA ALA A 203 -5.47 -30.24 -5.33
C ALA A 203 -4.00 -30.35 -5.75
N LEU A 204 -3.30 -31.40 -5.29
CA LEU A 204 -1.91 -31.63 -5.66
C LEU A 204 -1.85 -31.78 -7.17
N LYS A 205 -1.62 -30.67 -7.89
CA LYS A 205 -1.44 -30.69 -9.34
C LYS A 205 -0.20 -31.52 -9.59
N LYS A 206 -0.34 -32.59 -10.36
CA LYS A 206 0.79 -33.41 -10.80
C LYS A 206 1.61 -32.57 -11.76
N VAL A 207 2.53 -31.76 -11.23
CA VAL A 207 3.44 -30.93 -12.00
C VAL A 207 4.31 -31.88 -12.83
N ARG A 208 3.98 -32.02 -14.11
CA ARG A 208 4.92 -32.58 -15.08
C ARG A 208 5.95 -31.48 -15.35
N MET A 209 7.23 -31.86 -15.50
CA MET A 209 8.31 -30.90 -15.71
C MET A 209 7.93 -29.86 -16.77
N SER A 210 8.12 -28.57 -16.47
CA SER A 210 7.89 -27.51 -17.46
C SER A 210 8.79 -27.72 -18.67
N ALA A 211 8.34 -27.26 -19.85
CA ALA A 211 9.13 -27.35 -21.06
C ALA A 211 10.53 -26.73 -20.88
N ASP A 212 10.62 -25.61 -20.15
CA ASP A 212 11.88 -24.94 -19.85
C ASP A 212 12.80 -25.76 -18.93
N ALA A 213 12.22 -26.46 -17.93
CA ALA A 213 13.00 -27.35 -17.06
C ALA A 213 13.51 -28.58 -17.82
N MET A 214 12.70 -29.11 -18.75
CA MET A 214 13.08 -30.23 -19.61
C MET A 214 14.15 -29.80 -20.63
N LEU A 215 14.00 -28.63 -21.27
CA LEU A 215 14.97 -28.09 -22.23
C LEU A 215 16.30 -27.72 -21.57
N LYS A 216 16.28 -27.11 -20.39
CA LYS A 216 17.50 -26.81 -19.61
C LYS A 216 18.24 -28.07 -19.17
N ALA A 217 17.51 -29.14 -18.84
CA ALA A 217 18.11 -30.43 -18.49
C ALA A 217 18.70 -31.17 -19.70
N LEU A 218 18.06 -31.09 -20.87
CA LEU A 218 18.52 -31.78 -22.09
C LEU A 218 19.62 -31.02 -22.85
N LEU A 219 19.58 -29.69 -22.86
CA LEU A 219 20.43 -28.84 -23.71
C LEU A 219 21.41 -27.97 -22.91
N GLY A 220 21.39 -28.07 -21.58
CA GLY A 220 22.32 -27.38 -20.70
C GLY A 220 22.31 -25.86 -20.84
N SER A 221 23.48 -25.23 -20.74
CA SER A 221 23.64 -23.76 -20.80
C SER A 221 23.37 -23.15 -22.18
N LYS A 222 23.20 -23.95 -23.24
CA LYS A 222 23.04 -23.44 -24.61
C LYS A 222 21.65 -22.85 -24.89
N HIS A 223 20.64 -23.21 -24.10
CA HIS A 223 19.25 -22.77 -24.24
C HIS A 223 18.69 -22.17 -22.94
N THR A 224 19.44 -21.33 -22.25
CA THR A 224 18.86 -20.41 -21.26
C THR A 224 18.23 -19.21 -21.97
N VAL A 225 17.21 -19.46 -22.78
CA VAL A 225 16.37 -18.39 -23.33
C VAL A 225 15.28 -18.16 -22.30
N ASN A 226 15.42 -17.10 -21.50
CA ASN A 226 14.31 -16.61 -20.70
C ASN A 226 13.21 -16.20 -21.68
N MET A 227 12.15 -17.00 -21.79
CA MET A 227 11.00 -16.72 -22.64
C MET A 227 10.08 -15.62 -22.07
N ASP A 228 10.59 -14.78 -21.17
CA ASP A 228 9.98 -13.48 -20.87
C ASP A 228 9.83 -12.69 -22.17
N LEU A 229 8.61 -12.66 -22.69
CA LEU A 229 8.23 -11.87 -23.87
C LEU A 229 8.67 -10.40 -23.72
N ARG A 230 8.76 -9.92 -22.48
CA ARG A 230 9.17 -8.58 -22.11
C ARG A 230 10.66 -8.30 -22.28
N ALA A 231 11.51 -9.32 -22.19
CA ALA A 231 12.97 -9.18 -22.31
C ALA A 231 13.46 -9.20 -23.77
N ASN A 232 12.69 -9.80 -24.68
CA ASN A 232 13.04 -9.89 -26.11
C ASN A 232 12.50 -8.72 -26.97
N LEU A 233 11.65 -7.86 -26.41
CA LEU A 233 11.23 -6.63 -27.09
C LEU A 233 12.33 -5.58 -26.91
N LYS A 234 12.94 -5.13 -28.03
CA LYS A 234 13.89 -4.00 -28.01
C LYS A 234 13.21 -2.80 -27.35
N GLN A 235 13.65 -2.47 -26.14
CA GLN A 235 13.43 -1.14 -25.56
C GLN A 235 14.09 -0.17 -26.55
N VAL A 236 13.29 0.61 -27.29
CA VAL A 236 13.82 1.69 -28.13
C VAL A 236 14.30 2.78 -27.18
N LYS A 237 15.50 2.57 -26.62
CA LYS A 237 16.25 3.63 -26.01
C LYS A 237 16.62 4.58 -27.14
N LYS A 238 16.18 5.83 -27.02
CA LYS A 238 16.71 6.96 -27.78
C LYS A 238 18.16 7.17 -27.33
N GLU A 239 19.06 6.31 -27.78
CA GLU A 239 20.50 6.48 -27.61
C GLU A 239 21.01 7.17 -28.88
N THR A 240 21.32 8.44 -28.70
CA THR A 240 22.09 9.29 -29.60
C THR A 240 23.42 8.61 -29.87
N LYS A 241 23.53 7.87 -30.98
CA LYS A 241 24.80 7.35 -31.47
C LYS A 241 25.07 8.03 -32.81
N GLU A 242 26.00 8.96 -32.78
CA GLU A 242 26.65 9.55 -33.96
C GLU A 242 27.21 8.43 -34.84
N GLU A 243 26.71 8.32 -36.07
CA GLU A 243 27.40 7.82 -37.26
C GLU A 243 26.54 8.18 -38.51
N PRO A 244 27.14 8.31 -39.70
CA PRO A 244 27.17 9.56 -40.47
C PRO A 244 25.90 9.84 -41.30
N THR A 245 25.49 11.11 -41.26
CA THR A 245 24.41 11.73 -42.04
C THR A 245 24.78 11.89 -43.53
N GLU A 246 25.09 10.80 -44.23
CA GLU A 246 25.33 10.85 -45.70
C GLU A 246 24.38 9.97 -46.52
N ALA A 247 23.60 9.08 -45.88
CA ALA A 247 22.68 8.17 -46.58
C ALA A 247 21.20 8.61 -46.57
N ILE A 248 20.89 9.81 -46.08
CA ILE A 248 19.55 10.42 -46.20
C ILE A 248 19.69 11.67 -47.08
N GLY A 249 20.27 11.46 -48.26
CA GLY A 249 20.33 12.44 -49.34
C GLY A 249 18.97 12.55 -50.05
N ASP A 250 18.43 13.75 -50.01
CA ASP A 250 17.15 14.24 -50.55
C ASP A 250 16.62 13.50 -51.79
N TRP A 251 15.53 12.74 -51.62
CA TRP A 251 14.83 12.02 -52.70
C TRP A 251 14.30 12.95 -53.80
N ARG A 252 14.21 14.27 -53.55
CA ARG A 252 13.82 15.26 -54.57
C ARG A 252 14.80 15.34 -55.74
N LYS A 253 16.11 15.24 -55.49
CA LYS A 253 17.14 15.36 -56.53
C LYS A 253 17.09 14.21 -57.55
N ASN A 254 16.71 13.02 -57.09
CA ASN A 254 16.61 11.82 -57.93
C ASN A 254 15.37 11.83 -58.85
N ILE A 255 14.37 12.68 -58.54
CA ILE A 255 13.17 12.88 -59.38
C ILE A 255 13.43 13.94 -60.45
N GLU A 256 14.11 15.05 -60.11
CA GLU A 256 14.49 16.09 -61.07
C GLU A 256 15.44 15.56 -62.16
N ASP A 257 16.43 14.74 -61.80
CA ASP A 257 17.34 14.10 -62.78
C ASP A 257 16.62 13.15 -63.76
N LYS A 258 15.46 12.59 -63.37
CA LYS A 258 14.64 11.75 -64.26
C LYS A 258 13.72 12.58 -65.15
N ALA A 259 13.33 13.78 -64.74
CA ALA A 259 12.56 14.70 -65.56
C ALA A 259 13.43 15.29 -66.69
N ASP A 260 14.69 15.63 -66.40
CA ASP A 260 15.58 16.25 -67.39
C ASP A 260 16.02 15.28 -68.51
N ARG A 261 16.21 13.98 -68.20
CA ARG A 261 16.47 12.97 -69.24
C ARG A 261 15.33 12.83 -70.27
N LYS A 262 14.10 13.21 -69.91
CA LYS A 262 12.95 13.16 -70.82
C LYS A 262 12.92 14.35 -71.79
N LYS A 263 13.46 15.51 -71.41
CA LYS A 263 13.64 16.66 -72.31
C LYS A 263 14.74 16.43 -73.36
N MET A 264 15.83 15.76 -72.98
CA MET A 264 16.92 15.45 -73.94
C MET A 264 16.55 14.38 -74.98
N LYS A 265 15.53 13.54 -74.73
CA LYS A 265 15.06 12.57 -75.73
C LYS A 265 14.24 13.22 -76.86
N CYS A 266 13.63 14.39 -76.63
CA CYS A 266 12.84 15.09 -77.64
C CYS A 266 13.67 15.95 -78.62
N ILE A 267 14.99 16.10 -78.40
CA ILE A 267 15.88 16.91 -79.28
C ILE A 267 16.56 16.04 -80.35
N LEU A 268 16.53 14.71 -80.22
CA LEU A 268 17.18 13.77 -81.16
C LEU A 268 16.20 13.05 -82.11
N GLU A 269 14.91 13.37 -82.08
CA GLU A 269 13.88 12.86 -82.99
C GLU A 269 13.16 14.00 -83.75
N SER A 270 13.86 15.10 -84.05
CA SER A 270 13.45 16.12 -85.03
C SER A 270 14.48 16.24 -86.15
#